data_AF-A0A060SBQ8-F1
#
_entry.id   AF-A0A060SBQ8-F1
#
_cell.length_a   1.000
_cell.length_b   1.000
_cell.length_c   1.000
_cell.angle_alpha   90.00
_cell.angle_beta   90.00
_cell.angle_gamma   90.00
#
_symmetry.space_group_name_H-M   'P 1'
#
loop_
_entity.id
_entity.type
_entity.pdbx_description
1 polymer ?
#
loop_
_entity_poly.entity_id
_entity_poly.type
_entity_poly.pdbx_seq_one_letter_code
_entity_poly.pdbx_strand_id
1 'polypeptide(L)'
;MASLAARAIPLAKVNVSRTSSRLLSTSRAVRQEPTPNLGTVPPAKKPVGAFRGGIVGFLFGFSLASSLAAYHLLEEYKLASAALQASVEELQASTQKVTAHVRRIEAVEKDLKALSESSATKEDISRVRAEMKKLYDGLHVEFLDLRAHVWGIQEDVHALSKKNGSTVRLV
;
A
#
# COMPACT_ATOMS: atom_id res chain seq x y z
N MET A 1 -5.31 26.05 -3.21
CA MET A 1 -5.88 24.81 -2.65
C MET A 1 -4.73 23.93 -2.19
N ALA A 2 -4.67 23.74 -0.87
CA ALA A 2 -3.86 22.80 -0.07
C ALA A 2 -2.33 22.78 -0.21
N SER A 3 -1.69 23.32 0.83
CA SER A 3 -0.27 23.30 1.16
C SER A 3 0.20 21.92 1.64
N LEU A 4 1.38 21.47 1.19
CA LEU A 4 2.03 20.22 1.59
C LEU A 4 2.63 20.38 3.00
N ALA A 5 1.92 19.87 4.01
CA ALA A 5 2.42 19.79 5.37
C ALA A 5 3.44 18.65 5.51
N ALA A 6 4.72 18.99 5.59
CA ALA A 6 5.78 18.06 5.97
C ALA A 6 5.61 17.65 7.44
N ARG A 7 5.32 16.36 7.67
CA ARG A 7 5.13 15.79 9.00
C ARG A 7 6.47 15.29 9.53
N ALA A 8 7.12 16.12 10.36
CA ALA A 8 8.33 15.73 11.08
C ALA A 8 7.99 14.72 12.19
N ILE A 9 8.73 13.61 12.25
CA ILE A 9 8.64 12.61 13.30
C ILE A 9 9.58 13.04 14.44
N PRO A 10 9.13 13.18 15.70
CA PRO A 10 10.03 13.51 16.79
C PRO A 10 10.88 12.28 17.14
N LEU A 11 12.20 12.41 16.99
CA LEU A 11 13.16 11.44 17.50
C LEU A 11 13.22 11.60 19.03
N ALA A 12 12.59 10.68 19.76
CA ALA A 12 12.66 10.64 21.21
C ALA A 12 14.11 10.33 21.64
N LYS A 13 14.82 11.33 22.17
CA LYS A 13 16.12 11.13 22.82
C LYS A 13 15.89 10.41 24.15
N VAL A 14 16.29 9.14 24.20
CA VAL A 14 16.40 8.38 25.45
C VAL A 14 17.54 8.99 26.26
N ASN A 15 17.20 9.67 27.35
CA ASN A 15 18.17 10.19 28.29
C ASN A 15 18.59 9.06 29.22
N VAL A 16 19.72 8.41 28.92
CA VAL A 16 20.32 7.41 29.82
C VAL A 16 20.80 8.14 31.06
N SER A 17 20.06 8.01 32.15
CA SER A 17 20.48 8.46 33.48
C SER A 17 21.80 7.79 33.84
N ARG A 18 22.90 8.54 33.73
CA ARG A 18 24.21 8.14 34.23
C ARG A 18 24.08 7.87 35.73
N THR A 19 24.09 6.60 36.11
CA THR A 19 24.30 6.19 37.49
C THR A 19 25.67 6.71 37.92
N SER A 20 25.66 7.69 38.82
CA SER A 20 26.85 8.21 39.50
C SER A 20 27.58 7.05 40.15
N SER A 21 28.70 6.62 39.57
CA SER A 21 29.64 5.73 40.22
C SER A 21 30.16 6.44 41.46
N ARG A 22 29.84 5.90 42.64
CA ARG A 22 30.42 6.35 43.90
C ARG A 22 31.93 6.15 43.80
N LEU A 23 32.68 7.25 43.83
CA LEU A 23 34.12 7.26 43.99
C LEU A 23 34.45 6.65 45.36
N LEU A 24 35.01 5.44 45.36
CA LEU A 24 35.67 4.87 46.52
C LEU A 24 36.94 5.69 46.79
N SER A 25 36.79 6.75 47.59
CA SER A 25 37.91 7.51 48.14
C SER A 25 38.40 6.81 49.41
N THR A 26 39.46 6.01 49.29
CA THR A 26 40.15 5.41 50.43
C THR A 26 41.30 6.30 50.87
N SER A 27 40.99 7.41 51.55
CA SER A 27 42.03 8.16 52.28
C SER A 27 42.60 7.25 53.37
N ARG A 28 43.87 6.84 53.21
CA ARG A 28 44.64 6.13 54.25
C ARG A 28 44.83 7.09 55.43
N ALA A 29 43.97 7.01 56.43
CA ALA A 29 44.23 7.61 57.73
C ALA A 29 45.33 6.78 58.43
N VAL A 30 46.59 7.11 58.12
CA VAL A 30 47.75 6.72 58.93
C VAL A 30 47.64 7.51 60.22
N ARG A 31 47.11 6.88 61.28
CA ARG A 31 47.13 7.46 62.63
C ARG A 31 48.30 6.86 63.40
N GLN A 32 49.28 7.72 63.65
CA GLN A 32 50.43 7.54 64.55
C GLN A 32 50.01 7.00 65.93
N GLU A 33 50.72 5.99 66.40
CA GLU A 33 51.01 5.72 67.82
C GLU A 33 52.28 6.52 68.20
N PRO A 34 52.63 6.79 69.48
CA PRO A 34 52.02 6.34 70.74
C PRO A 34 51.81 7.48 71.78
N THR A 35 50.96 7.27 72.79
CA THR A 35 51.22 7.77 74.16
C THR A 35 50.36 6.98 75.16
N PRO A 36 50.94 6.52 76.27
CA PRO A 36 50.25 5.67 77.24
C PRO A 36 49.39 6.57 78.13
N ASN A 37 48.12 6.22 78.40
CA ASN A 37 47.44 6.50 79.67
C ASN A 37 45.98 5.99 79.65
N LEU A 38 45.76 4.93 80.41
CA LEU A 38 44.60 4.69 81.28
C LEU A 38 43.20 4.80 80.64
N GLY A 39 42.69 3.66 80.17
CA GLY A 39 41.26 3.47 79.89
C GLY A 39 41.00 2.23 79.06
N THR A 40 40.39 1.21 79.64
CA THR A 40 40.06 -0.08 79.01
C THR A 40 39.18 0.12 77.76
N VAL A 41 39.77 -0.07 76.57
CA VAL A 41 39.04 -0.17 75.30
C VAL A 41 38.41 -1.58 75.23
N PRO A 42 37.08 -1.73 75.04
CA PRO A 42 36.48 -3.05 74.90
C PRO A 42 37.01 -3.71 73.61
N PRO A 43 37.26 -5.04 73.61
CA PRO A 43 37.87 -5.70 72.47
C PRO A 43 36.94 -5.58 71.26
N ALA A 44 37.46 -5.00 70.17
CA ALA A 44 36.74 -4.91 68.90
C ALA A 44 36.30 -6.33 68.48
N LYS A 45 35.00 -6.61 68.56
CA LYS A 45 34.42 -7.88 68.15
C LYS A 45 34.71 -8.07 66.66
N LYS A 46 35.58 -9.03 66.36
CA LYS A 46 35.98 -9.42 65.01
C LYS A 46 34.70 -9.59 64.17
N PRO A 47 34.51 -8.87 63.03
CA PRO A 47 33.31 -8.98 62.21
C PRO A 47 33.32 -10.28 61.40
N VAL A 48 33.23 -11.43 62.08
CA VAL A 48 33.22 -12.77 61.47
C VAL A 48 31.89 -13.07 60.74
N GLY A 49 30.94 -12.14 60.78
CA GLY A 49 29.60 -12.29 60.20
C GLY A 49 29.43 -11.75 58.78
N ALA A 50 30.25 -10.80 58.33
CA ALA A 50 30.06 -10.17 57.02
C ALA A 50 30.29 -11.16 55.86
N PHE A 51 31.34 -12.00 55.96
CA PHE A 51 31.64 -13.01 54.94
C PHE A 51 30.68 -14.21 54.97
N ARG A 52 30.23 -14.65 56.15
CA ARG A 52 29.26 -15.76 56.28
C ARG A 52 27.84 -15.35 55.87
N GLY A 53 27.43 -14.11 56.18
CA GLY A 53 26.17 -13.54 55.72
C GLY A 53 26.18 -13.20 54.23
N GLY A 54 27.33 -12.77 53.70
CA GLY A 54 27.51 -12.44 52.29
C GLY A 54 27.27 -13.62 51.36
N ILE A 55 27.79 -14.81 51.68
CA ILE A 55 27.60 -16.00 50.82
C ILE A 55 26.15 -16.47 50.83
N VAL A 56 25.50 -16.51 52.01
CA VAL A 56 24.10 -16.94 52.13
C VAL A 56 23.16 -15.93 51.46
N GLY A 57 23.39 -14.63 51.68
CA GLY A 57 22.63 -13.57 51.03
C GLY A 57 22.88 -13.52 49.51
N PHE A 58 24.10 -13.78 49.05
CA PHE A 58 24.43 -13.87 47.63
C PHE A 58 23.72 -15.03 46.96
N LEU A 59 23.72 -16.22 47.56
CA LEU A 59 23.01 -17.38 46.98
C LEU A 59 21.50 -17.16 46.95
N PHE A 60 20.93 -16.57 48.00
CA PHE A 60 19.50 -16.26 48.05
C PHE A 60 19.11 -15.19 47.02
N GLY A 61 19.87 -14.10 46.94
CA GLY A 61 19.69 -13.05 45.95
C GLY A 61 19.92 -13.54 44.52
N PHE A 62 20.92 -14.38 44.30
CA PHE A 62 21.21 -15.00 43.01
C PHE A 62 20.11 -15.99 42.60
N SER A 63 19.54 -16.77 43.53
CA SER A 63 18.42 -17.68 43.24
C SER A 63 17.15 -16.91 42.88
N LEU A 64 16.83 -15.82 43.59
CA LEU A 64 15.71 -14.93 43.26
C LEU A 64 15.93 -14.21 41.94
N ALA A 65 17.12 -13.63 41.74
CA ALA A 65 17.46 -12.95 40.49
C ALA A 65 17.47 -13.92 39.30
N SER A 66 17.98 -15.15 39.48
CA SER A 66 17.96 -16.21 38.48
C SER A 66 16.53 -16.68 38.19
N SER A 67 15.68 -16.80 39.21
CA SER A 67 14.27 -17.13 39.02
C SER A 67 13.53 -16.02 38.25
N LEU A 68 13.74 -14.76 38.61
CA LEU A 68 13.17 -13.61 37.89
C LEU A 68 13.69 -13.50 36.46
N ALA A 69 14.99 -13.73 36.24
CA ALA A 69 15.58 -13.76 34.91
C ALA A 69 15.00 -14.90 34.07
N ALA A 70 14.79 -16.08 34.65
CA ALA A 70 14.12 -17.20 33.98
C ALA A 70 12.66 -16.86 33.61
N TYR A 71 11.94 -16.12 34.47
CA TYR A 71 10.60 -15.64 34.15
C TYR A 71 10.61 -14.61 33.01
N HIS A 72 11.52 -13.63 33.03
CA HIS A 72 11.65 -12.62 31.97
C HIS A 72 12.05 -13.22 30.62
N LEU A 73 12.93 -14.23 30.62
CA LEU A 73 13.29 -14.97 29.40
C LEU A 73 12.09 -15.71 28.80
N LEU A 74 11.21 -16.28 29.63
CA LEU A 74 9.99 -16.94 29.17
C LEU A 74 9.00 -15.95 28.54
N GLU A 75 8.92 -14.74 29.09
CA GLU A 75 8.03 -13.69 28.60
C GLU A 75 8.51 -13.14 27.25
N GLU A 76 9.81 -12.88 27.11
CA GLU A 76 10.43 -12.49 25.83
C GLU A 76 10.36 -13.59 24.77
N TYR A 77 10.47 -14.87 25.15
CA TYR A 77 10.29 -15.98 24.21
C TYR A 77 8.85 -16.07 23.71
N LYS A 78 7.86 -15.86 24.59
CA LYS A 78 6.43 -15.80 24.22
C LYS A 78 6.11 -14.56 23.39
N LEU A 79 6.71 -13.42 23.69
CA LEU A 79 6.54 -12.17 22.93
C LEU A 79 7.15 -12.30 21.53
N ALA A 80 8.31 -12.97 21.41
CA ALA A 80 8.95 -13.26 20.13
C ALA A 80 8.15 -14.28 19.30
N SER A 81 7.57 -15.32 19.93
CA SER A 81 6.66 -16.24 19.24
C SER A 81 5.37 -15.54 18.79
N ALA A 82 4.80 -14.64 19.61
CA ALA A 82 3.64 -13.84 19.21
C ALA A 82 3.97 -12.87 18.05
N ALA A 83 5.16 -12.27 18.05
CA ALA A 83 5.63 -11.41 16.96
C ALA A 83 5.94 -12.20 15.67
N LEU A 84 6.46 -13.42 15.76
CA LEU A 84 6.62 -14.33 14.62
C LEU A 84 5.27 -14.79 14.07
N GLN A 85 4.30 -15.07 14.93
CA GLN A 85 2.96 -15.50 14.52
C GLN A 85 2.18 -14.35 13.86
N ALA A 86 2.31 -13.13 14.40
CA ALA A 86 1.80 -11.91 13.76
C ALA A 86 2.42 -11.66 12.38
N SER A 87 3.73 -11.93 12.23
CA SER A 87 4.43 -11.78 10.95
C SER A 87 3.98 -12.82 9.91
N VAL A 88 3.61 -14.03 10.32
CA VAL A 88 3.06 -15.05 9.39
C VAL A 88 1.63 -14.72 8.98
N GLU A 89 0.79 -14.23 9.89
CA GLU A 89 -0.56 -13.78 9.56
C GLU A 89 -0.55 -12.56 8.62
N GLU A 90 0.35 -11.60 8.84
CA GLU A 90 0.54 -10.46 7.96
C GLU A 90 1.06 -10.89 6.57
N LEU A 91 2.02 -11.83 6.53
CA LEU A 91 2.56 -12.34 5.28
C LEU A 91 1.52 -13.18 4.52
N GLN A 92 0.72 -14.00 5.22
CA GLN A 92 -0.40 -14.75 4.64
C GLN A 92 -1.46 -13.81 4.07
N ALA A 93 -1.82 -12.74 4.79
CA ALA A 93 -2.74 -11.72 4.31
C ALA A 93 -2.18 -10.97 3.09
N SER A 94 -0.87 -10.70 3.07
CA SER A 94 -0.17 -10.08 1.94
C SER A 94 -0.15 -11.02 0.71
N THR A 95 0.15 -12.30 0.88
CA THR A 95 0.11 -13.31 -0.19
C THR A 95 -1.31 -13.53 -0.71
N GLN A 96 -2.32 -13.49 0.16
CA GLN A 96 -3.72 -13.61 -0.25
C GLN A 96 -4.17 -12.38 -1.07
N LYS A 97 -3.69 -11.17 -0.72
CA LYS A 97 -3.90 -9.96 -1.52
C LYS A 97 -3.17 -10.04 -2.87
N VAL A 98 -1.92 -10.47 -2.91
CA VAL A 98 -1.17 -10.69 -4.17
C VAL A 98 -1.87 -11.72 -5.05
N THR A 99 -2.35 -12.83 -4.48
CA THR A 99 -3.13 -13.85 -5.20
C THR A 99 -4.45 -13.29 -5.74
N ALA A 100 -5.14 -12.42 -4.99
CA ALA A 100 -6.34 -11.74 -5.47
C ALA A 100 -6.03 -10.75 -6.60
N HIS A 101 -4.90 -10.03 -6.52
CA HIS A 101 -4.44 -9.15 -7.59
C HIS A 101 -4.09 -9.94 -8.86
N VAL A 102 -3.39 -11.06 -8.76
CA VAL A 102 -3.08 -11.93 -9.91
C VAL A 102 -4.37 -12.44 -10.57
N ARG A 103 -5.35 -12.92 -9.79
CA ARG A 103 -6.65 -13.37 -10.34
C ARG A 103 -7.42 -12.24 -11.03
N ARG A 104 -7.38 -11.02 -10.50
CA ARG A 104 -8.00 -9.85 -11.16
C ARG A 104 -7.27 -9.49 -12.44
N ILE A 105 -5.94 -9.55 -12.47
CA ILE A 105 -5.14 -9.31 -13.67
C ILE A 105 -5.50 -10.35 -14.75
N GLU A 106 -5.56 -11.63 -14.41
CA GLU A 106 -5.97 -12.69 -15.35
C GLU A 106 -7.39 -12.50 -15.90
N ALA A 107 -8.34 -12.04 -15.07
CA ALA A 107 -9.69 -11.72 -15.52
C ALA A 107 -9.70 -10.52 -16.47
N VAL A 108 -9.03 -9.43 -16.09
CA VAL A 108 -8.91 -8.23 -16.93
C VAL A 108 -8.21 -8.54 -18.24
N GLU A 109 -7.18 -9.39 -18.26
CA GLU A 109 -6.50 -9.81 -19.50
C GLU A 109 -7.41 -10.62 -20.42
N LYS A 110 -8.25 -11.52 -19.87
CA LYS A 110 -9.25 -12.26 -20.66
C LYS A 110 -10.31 -11.31 -21.22
N ASP A 111 -10.79 -10.39 -20.40
CA ASP A 111 -11.76 -9.38 -20.82
C ASP A 111 -11.15 -8.47 -21.89
N LEU A 112 -9.88 -8.05 -21.76
CA LEU A 112 -9.18 -7.23 -22.75
C LEU A 112 -9.01 -7.98 -24.09
N LYS A 113 -8.75 -9.30 -24.06
CA LYS A 113 -8.68 -10.13 -25.27
C LYS A 113 -10.04 -10.27 -25.94
N ALA A 114 -11.08 -10.60 -25.17
CA ALA A 114 -12.45 -10.70 -25.70
C ALA A 114 -12.95 -9.34 -26.22
N LEU A 115 -12.61 -8.25 -25.53
CA LEU A 115 -12.94 -6.90 -25.95
C LEU A 115 -12.11 -6.46 -27.14
N SER A 116 -10.85 -6.88 -27.28
CA SER A 116 -10.03 -6.64 -28.48
C SER A 116 -10.57 -7.37 -29.71
N GLU A 117 -11.07 -8.59 -29.55
CA GLU A 117 -11.69 -9.35 -30.64
C GLU A 117 -13.07 -8.80 -31.03
N SER A 118 -13.83 -8.27 -30.07
CA SER A 118 -15.15 -7.68 -30.31
C SER A 118 -15.14 -6.16 -30.56
N SER A 119 -14.03 -5.48 -30.26
CA SER A 119 -13.89 -4.05 -30.54
C SER A 119 -13.77 -3.84 -32.03
N ALA A 120 -14.71 -3.09 -32.59
CA ALA A 120 -14.64 -2.64 -33.97
C ALA A 120 -13.32 -1.89 -34.18
N THR A 121 -12.47 -2.44 -35.05
CA THR A 121 -11.20 -1.82 -35.37
C THR A 121 -11.45 -0.50 -36.11
N LYS A 122 -10.49 0.42 -36.06
CA LYS A 122 -10.63 1.73 -36.70
C LYS A 122 -10.85 1.58 -38.22
N GLU A 123 -10.33 0.50 -38.76
CA GLU A 123 -10.46 0.00 -40.11
C GLU A 123 -11.92 -0.35 -40.43
N ASP A 124 -12.63 -1.07 -39.55
CA ASP A 124 -14.03 -1.43 -39.74
C ASP A 124 -14.93 -0.18 -39.80
N ILE A 125 -14.69 0.78 -38.92
CA ILE A 125 -15.41 2.07 -38.91
C ILE A 125 -15.16 2.84 -40.22
N SER A 126 -13.93 2.80 -40.73
CA SER A 126 -13.58 3.45 -42.00
C SER A 126 -14.27 2.77 -43.20
N ARG A 127 -14.39 1.44 -43.18
CA ARG A 127 -15.12 0.66 -44.20
C ARG A 127 -16.61 0.96 -44.18
N VAL A 128 -17.24 0.94 -43.01
CA VAL A 128 -18.67 1.27 -42.84
C VAL A 128 -18.96 2.69 -43.32
N ARG A 129 -18.08 3.67 -43.00
CA ARG A 129 -18.23 5.04 -43.51
C ARG A 129 -18.13 5.10 -45.04
N ALA A 130 -17.23 4.33 -45.64
CA ALA A 130 -17.10 4.26 -47.09
C ALA A 130 -18.32 3.62 -47.76
N GLU A 131 -18.85 2.54 -47.19
CA GLU A 131 -20.08 1.90 -47.66
C GLU A 131 -21.29 2.83 -47.51
N MET A 132 -21.43 3.50 -46.36
CA MET A 132 -22.49 4.50 -46.14
C MET A 132 -22.42 5.62 -47.18
N LYS A 133 -21.21 6.13 -47.48
CA LYS A 133 -21.03 7.16 -48.51
C LYS A 133 -21.42 6.65 -49.89
N LYS A 134 -21.03 5.42 -50.25
CA LYS A 134 -21.42 4.79 -51.53
C LYS A 134 -22.94 4.63 -51.65
N LEU A 135 -23.61 4.20 -50.59
CA LEU A 135 -25.07 4.07 -50.59
C LEU A 135 -25.76 5.44 -50.74
N TYR A 136 -25.23 6.47 -50.07
CA TYR A 136 -25.75 7.83 -50.21
C TYR A 136 -25.58 8.37 -51.64
N ASP A 137 -24.38 8.22 -52.21
CA ASP A 137 -24.09 8.66 -53.58
C ASP A 137 -24.93 7.86 -54.59
N GLY A 138 -25.10 6.55 -54.39
CA GLY A 138 -25.96 5.70 -55.22
C GLY A 138 -27.44 6.13 -55.16
N LEU A 139 -27.98 6.32 -53.96
CA LEU A 139 -29.36 6.80 -53.79
C LEU A 139 -29.57 8.19 -54.39
N HIS A 140 -28.56 9.06 -54.33
CA HIS A 140 -28.63 10.38 -54.94
C HIS A 140 -28.69 10.32 -56.47
N VAL A 141 -27.93 9.41 -57.09
CA VAL A 141 -27.99 9.17 -58.55
C VAL A 141 -29.36 8.64 -58.95
N GLU A 142 -29.89 7.65 -58.25
CA GLU A 142 -31.25 7.11 -58.48
C GLU A 142 -32.32 8.21 -58.36
N PHE A 143 -32.19 9.11 -57.37
CA PHE A 143 -33.11 10.23 -57.23
C PHE A 143 -33.05 11.21 -58.42
N LEU A 144 -31.83 11.51 -58.90
CA LEU A 144 -31.63 12.36 -60.07
C LEU A 144 -32.18 11.70 -61.34
N ASP A 145 -31.95 10.41 -61.51
CA ASP A 145 -32.47 9.63 -62.64
C ASP A 145 -34.01 9.61 -62.63
N LEU A 146 -34.61 9.36 -61.46
CA LEU A 146 -36.06 9.39 -61.30
C LEU A 146 -36.65 10.77 -61.65
N ARG A 147 -35.99 11.85 -61.24
CA ARG A 147 -36.42 13.22 -61.57
C ARG A 147 -36.29 13.50 -63.07
N ALA A 148 -35.23 13.04 -63.72
CA ALA A 148 -35.07 13.16 -65.17
C ALA A 148 -36.14 12.36 -65.93
N HIS A 149 -36.48 11.17 -65.44
CA HIS A 149 -37.55 10.34 -66.01
C HIS A 149 -38.92 11.01 -65.88
N VAL A 150 -39.27 11.55 -64.71
CA VAL A 150 -40.51 12.30 -64.51
C VAL A 150 -40.56 13.53 -65.43
N TRP A 151 -39.44 14.23 -65.57
CA TRP A 151 -39.35 15.37 -66.47
C TRP A 151 -39.64 14.98 -67.93
N GLY A 152 -39.02 13.89 -68.42
CA GLY A 152 -39.27 13.38 -69.77
C GLY A 152 -40.73 13.03 -70.03
N ILE A 153 -41.37 12.33 -69.09
CA ILE A 153 -42.81 12.01 -69.19
C ILE A 153 -43.66 13.29 -69.24
N GLN A 154 -43.33 14.29 -68.42
CA GLN A 154 -44.07 15.56 -68.39
C GLN A 154 -43.93 16.32 -69.71
N GLU A 155 -42.74 16.31 -70.32
CA GLU A 155 -42.48 16.89 -71.63
C GLU A 155 -43.23 16.17 -72.74
N ASP A 156 -43.23 14.83 -72.74
CA ASP A 156 -43.99 14.01 -73.67
C ASP A 156 -45.51 14.29 -73.59
N VAL A 157 -46.05 14.40 -72.38
CA VAL A 157 -47.45 14.76 -72.14
C VAL A 157 -47.75 16.18 -72.64
N HIS A 158 -46.85 17.15 -72.42
CA HIS A 158 -46.98 18.50 -72.94
C HIS A 158 -46.95 18.53 -74.47
N ALA A 159 -46.05 17.77 -75.10
CA ALA A 159 -45.95 17.64 -76.55
C ALA A 159 -47.23 17.04 -77.15
N LEU A 160 -47.75 15.95 -76.55
CA LEU A 160 -49.02 15.33 -76.94
C LEU A 160 -50.22 16.26 -76.75
N SER A 161 -50.28 16.99 -75.63
CA SER A 161 -51.32 17.98 -75.34
C SER A 161 -51.35 19.09 -76.40
N LYS A 162 -50.17 19.63 -76.77
CA LYS A 162 -50.06 20.68 -77.80
C LYS A 162 -50.48 20.18 -79.19
N LYS A 163 -50.08 18.95 -79.56
CA LYS A 163 -50.47 18.31 -80.82
C LYS A 163 -51.98 18.05 -80.91
N ASN A 164 -52.59 17.57 -79.83
CA ASN A 164 -54.04 17.32 -79.80
C ASN A 164 -54.83 18.63 -79.81
N GLY A 165 -54.36 19.67 -79.09
CA GLY A 165 -54.96 20.99 -79.08
C GLY A 165 -54.98 21.68 -80.45
N SER A 166 -53.94 21.51 -81.26
CA SER A 166 -53.92 22.03 -82.64
C SER A 166 -54.77 21.19 -83.60
N THR A 167 -54.86 19.88 -83.39
CA THR A 167 -55.65 18.98 -84.26
C THR A 167 -57.16 19.20 -84.10
N VAL A 168 -57.64 19.47 -82.88
CA VAL A 168 -59.08 19.71 -82.61
C VAL A 168 -59.54 21.10 -83.07
N ARG A 169 -58.62 22.07 -83.24
CA ARG A 169 -58.93 23.44 -83.70
C ARG A 169 -58.99 23.60 -85.22
N LEU A 170 -58.77 22.53 -85.99
CA LEU A 170 -58.67 22.55 -87.46
C LEU A 170 -59.89 21.91 -88.18
N VAL A 171 -61.07 21.92 -87.55
CA VAL A 171 -62.36 21.56 -88.17
C VAL A 171 -63.36 22.69 -87.98
#